data_AF-A0A6J1N1F7-F1
#
_entry.id   AF-A0A6J1N1F7-F1
#
_cell.length_a   1.000
_cell.length_b   1.000
_cell.length_c   1.000
_cell.angle_alpha   90.00
_cell.angle_beta   90.00
_cell.angle_gamma   90.00
#
_symmetry.space_group_name_H-M   'P 1'
#
loop_
_entity.id
_entity.type
_entity.pdbx_description
1 polymer ?
#
loop_
_entity_poly.entity_id
_entity_poly.type
_entity_poly.pdbx_seq_one_letter_code
_entity_poly.pdbx_strand_id
1 'polypeptide(L)'
;MVINLTSVAVRSAFLGSVFATGLYFAISHTSYHIFGLYAMAFSMFHFSEFLSVALTNPKTLSVDSFILNHSVQYWIAAISSWVEAAIENYFFPGMKSVFWLSHIGVVICIVGEVLRKMAMFTAKTNFNHLVQTVKSPDHNLVTHGVYHLCRHPSYVGWFYWSVGTQIILLNPICVLIYTLVSWSFFRDRIFAEEMFLISFFGTQYLDYQKRVGTGLPFIKGYIPEDAWRSH
;
A
#
# COMPACT_ATOMS: atom_id res chain seq x y z
N MET A 1 -10.70 11.88 20.32
CA MET A 1 -11.82 11.58 19.42
C MET A 1 -12.29 10.16 19.75
N VAL A 2 -13.55 9.96 20.10
CA VAL A 2 -14.06 8.62 20.42
C VAL A 2 -14.33 7.89 19.11
N ILE A 3 -13.67 6.77 18.88
CA ILE A 3 -13.88 5.97 17.68
C ILE A 3 -15.30 5.39 17.68
N ASN A 4 -16.02 5.53 16.57
CA ASN A 4 -17.35 4.96 16.43
C ASN A 4 -17.24 3.44 16.24
N LEU A 5 -17.46 2.68 17.31
CA LEU A 5 -17.34 1.22 17.33
C LEU A 5 -18.30 0.53 16.35
N THR A 6 -19.51 1.08 16.15
CA THR A 6 -20.46 0.56 15.16
C THR A 6 -19.89 0.66 13.75
N SER A 7 -19.29 1.81 13.41
CA SER A 7 -18.64 2.02 12.10
C SER A 7 -17.45 1.09 11.87
N VAL A 8 -16.69 0.78 12.94
CA VAL A 8 -15.59 -0.20 12.88
C VAL A 8 -16.16 -1.60 12.67
N ALA A 9 -17.14 -2.01 13.47
CA ALA A 9 -17.73 -3.34 13.40
C ALA A 9 -18.35 -3.63 12.03
N VAL A 10 -19.10 -2.68 11.45
CA VAL A 10 -19.70 -2.82 10.12
C VAL A 10 -18.65 -3.02 9.03
N ARG A 11 -17.55 -2.26 9.05
CA ARG A 11 -16.46 -2.39 8.06
C ARG A 11 -15.69 -3.68 8.22
N SER A 12 -15.36 -4.07 9.46
CA SER A 12 -14.71 -5.35 9.74
C SER A 12 -15.58 -6.54 9.29
N ALA A 13 -16.88 -6.51 9.59
CA ALA A 13 -17.83 -7.54 9.17
C ALA A 13 -17.95 -7.58 7.64
N PHE A 14 -18.05 -6.42 6.98
CA PHE A 14 -18.06 -6.33 5.52
C PHE A 14 -16.81 -6.95 4.88
N LEU A 15 -15.61 -6.57 5.35
CA LEU A 15 -14.35 -7.10 4.82
C LEU A 15 -14.22 -8.61 5.06
N GLY A 16 -14.65 -9.09 6.24
CA GLY A 16 -14.72 -10.52 6.55
C GLY A 16 -15.65 -11.29 5.60
N SER A 17 -16.83 -10.75 5.31
CA SER A 17 -17.78 -11.33 4.35
C SER A 17 -17.21 -11.36 2.92
N VAL A 18 -16.54 -10.29 2.49
CA VAL A 18 -15.86 -10.25 1.18
C VAL A 18 -14.72 -11.27 1.12
N PHE A 19 -13.95 -11.43 2.21
CA PHE A 19 -12.89 -12.44 2.28
C PHE A 19 -13.45 -13.85 2.19
N ALA A 20 -14.50 -14.17 2.95
CA ALA A 20 -15.14 -15.49 2.95
C ALA A 20 -15.75 -15.82 1.58
N THR A 21 -16.39 -14.84 0.94
CA THR A 21 -16.90 -14.97 -0.45
C THR A 21 -15.75 -15.18 -1.43
N GLY A 22 -14.65 -14.44 -1.25
CA GLY A 22 -13.44 -14.59 -2.05
C GLY A 22 -12.84 -16.00 -1.92
N LEU A 23 -12.78 -16.54 -0.70
CA LEU A 23 -12.33 -17.90 -0.44
C LEU A 23 -13.19 -18.94 -1.15
N TYR A 24 -14.52 -18.78 -1.11
CA TYR A 24 -15.45 -19.65 -1.84
C TYR A 24 -15.18 -19.65 -3.36
N PHE A 25 -14.91 -18.49 -3.96
CA PHE A 25 -14.57 -18.44 -5.39
C PHE A 25 -13.15 -18.92 -5.69
N ALA A 26 -12.20 -18.69 -4.79
CA ALA A 26 -10.81 -19.11 -4.95
C ALA A 26 -10.64 -20.64 -4.95
N ILE A 27 -11.56 -21.39 -4.35
CA ILE A 27 -11.56 -22.87 -4.45
C ILE A 27 -12.25 -23.39 -5.72
N SER A 28 -12.90 -22.52 -6.50
CA SER A 28 -13.52 -22.92 -7.76
C SER A 28 -12.46 -23.16 -8.85
N HIS A 29 -12.72 -24.10 -9.76
CA HIS A 29 -11.89 -24.33 -10.95
C HIS A 29 -12.38 -23.54 -12.18
N THR A 30 -13.03 -22.40 -11.94
CA THR A 30 -13.60 -21.53 -12.96
C THR A 30 -12.79 -20.25 -13.07
N SER A 31 -13.07 -19.40 -14.05
CA SER A 31 -12.45 -18.07 -14.12
C SER A 31 -12.80 -17.16 -12.93
N TYR A 32 -13.78 -17.53 -12.09
CA TYR A 32 -14.04 -16.82 -10.83
C TYR A 32 -12.94 -17.04 -9.78
N HIS A 33 -12.07 -18.03 -9.95
CA HIS A 33 -10.91 -18.28 -9.09
C HIS A 33 -10.07 -17.02 -8.83
N ILE A 34 -9.71 -16.31 -9.90
CA ILE A 34 -8.85 -15.12 -9.81
C ILE A 34 -9.54 -13.95 -9.10
N PHE A 35 -10.86 -13.82 -9.25
CA PHE A 35 -11.65 -12.82 -8.54
C PHE A 35 -11.74 -13.15 -7.04
N GLY A 36 -11.80 -14.44 -6.71
CA GLY A 36 -11.73 -14.92 -5.34
C GLY A 36 -10.41 -14.54 -4.66
N LEU A 37 -9.28 -14.82 -5.33
CA LEU A 37 -7.94 -14.44 -4.86
C LEU A 37 -7.81 -12.91 -4.69
N TYR A 38 -8.31 -12.14 -5.65
CA TYR A 38 -8.32 -10.68 -5.57
C TYR A 38 -9.13 -10.18 -4.37
N ALA A 39 -10.34 -10.70 -4.17
CA ALA A 39 -11.22 -10.30 -3.06
C ALA A 39 -10.59 -10.62 -1.70
N MET A 40 -9.94 -11.78 -1.56
CA MET A 40 -9.18 -12.14 -0.36
C MET A 40 -8.03 -11.17 -0.10
N ALA A 41 -7.22 -10.87 -1.12
CA ALA A 41 -6.09 -9.93 -0.99
C ALA A 41 -6.54 -8.50 -0.65
N PHE A 42 -7.61 -8.03 -1.30
CA PHE A 42 -8.24 -6.73 -1.06
C PHE A 42 -8.77 -6.61 0.38
N SER A 43 -9.58 -7.58 0.81
CA SER A 43 -10.13 -7.57 2.17
C SER A 43 -9.06 -7.64 3.24
N MET A 44 -8.06 -8.50 3.03
CA MET A 44 -6.99 -8.67 4.00
C MET A 44 -6.18 -7.39 4.15
N PHE A 45 -5.80 -6.73 3.05
CA PHE A 45 -5.05 -5.47 3.08
C PHE A 45 -5.77 -4.39 3.90
N HIS A 46 -7.05 -4.14 3.61
CA HIS A 46 -7.81 -3.09 4.29
C HIS A 46 -8.06 -3.39 5.77
N PHE A 47 -8.34 -4.65 6.10
CA PHE A 47 -8.54 -5.06 7.50
C PHE A 47 -7.24 -4.97 8.30
N SER A 48 -6.15 -5.49 7.74
CA SER A 48 -4.85 -5.53 8.40
C SER A 48 -4.22 -4.14 8.56
N GLU A 49 -4.52 -3.16 7.68
CA GLU A 49 -4.15 -1.75 7.88
C GLU A 49 -4.75 -1.19 9.17
N PHE A 50 -6.07 -1.34 9.34
CA PHE A 50 -6.76 -0.88 10.55
C PHE A 50 -6.20 -1.59 11.79
N LEU A 51 -6.07 -2.92 11.72
CA LEU A 51 -5.56 -3.71 12.83
C LEU A 51 -4.12 -3.31 13.20
N SER A 52 -3.27 -3.05 12.21
CA SER A 52 -1.88 -2.65 12.45
C SER A 52 -1.81 -1.30 13.16
N VAL A 53 -2.61 -0.30 12.75
CA VAL A 53 -2.68 0.98 13.49
C VAL A 53 -3.23 0.78 14.89
N ALA A 54 -4.25 -0.05 15.07
CA ALA A 54 -4.82 -0.32 16.39
C ALA A 54 -3.79 -0.92 17.35
N LEU A 55 -2.88 -1.77 16.84
CA LEU A 55 -1.83 -2.41 17.63
C LEU A 55 -0.60 -1.52 17.84
N THR A 56 -0.23 -0.66 16.89
CA THR A 56 1.05 0.07 16.92
C THR A 56 0.93 1.55 17.23
N ASN A 57 -0.20 2.18 16.92
CA ASN A 57 -0.44 3.61 17.11
C ASN A 57 -1.93 3.92 17.38
N PRO A 58 -2.53 3.41 18.48
CA PRO A 58 -3.95 3.58 18.77
C PRO A 58 -4.38 5.05 18.97
N LYS A 59 -3.43 5.96 19.21
CA LYS A 59 -3.68 7.40 19.34
C LYS A 59 -4.21 8.04 18.05
N THR A 60 -3.82 7.51 16.88
CA THR A 60 -4.23 8.02 15.56
C THR A 60 -5.29 7.15 14.90
N LEU A 61 -5.73 6.09 15.57
CA LEU A 61 -6.71 5.14 15.02
C LEU A 61 -8.04 5.83 14.72
N SER A 62 -8.52 5.66 13.49
CA SER A 62 -9.82 6.14 13.06
C SER A 62 -10.48 5.13 12.11
N VAL A 63 -11.72 5.41 11.73
CA VAL A 63 -12.43 4.63 10.70
C VAL A 63 -11.73 4.73 9.33
N ASP A 64 -10.97 5.80 9.10
CA ASP A 64 -10.20 5.97 7.86
C ASP A 64 -8.93 5.12 7.83
N SER A 65 -8.50 4.57 8.97
CA SER A 65 -7.35 3.64 9.05
C SER A 65 -7.59 2.33 8.29
N PHE A 66 -8.84 2.01 7.90
CA PHE A 66 -9.12 0.94 6.94
C PHE A 66 -8.66 1.27 5.51
N ILE A 67 -8.45 2.55 5.16
CA ILE A 67 -8.05 3.04 3.83
C ILE A 67 -9.08 2.72 2.71
N LEU A 68 -10.34 2.43 3.08
CA LEU A 68 -11.37 2.08 2.09
C LEU A 68 -11.78 3.24 1.18
N ASN A 69 -11.82 4.46 1.71
CA ASN A 69 -12.27 5.66 1.00
C ASN A 69 -11.19 6.74 1.07
N HIS A 70 -10.12 6.58 0.30
CA HIS A 70 -9.01 7.55 0.30
C HIS A 70 -9.09 8.58 -0.82
N SER A 71 -9.65 8.25 -1.99
CA SER A 71 -9.84 9.23 -3.07
C SER A 71 -10.87 8.76 -4.11
N VAL A 72 -11.38 9.71 -4.91
CA VAL A 72 -12.21 9.39 -6.08
C VAL A 72 -11.40 8.65 -7.14
N GLN A 73 -10.13 9.02 -7.31
CA GLN A 73 -9.20 8.40 -8.26
C GLN A 73 -8.99 6.92 -7.95
N TYR A 74 -8.97 6.55 -6.66
CA TYR A 74 -8.91 5.14 -6.25
C TYR A 74 -10.12 4.36 -6.73
N TRP A 75 -11.33 4.87 -6.51
CA TRP A 75 -12.55 4.20 -6.95
C TRP A 75 -12.66 4.12 -8.46
N ILE A 76 -12.22 5.16 -9.18
CA ILE A 76 -12.11 5.10 -10.64
C ILE A 76 -11.18 3.95 -11.04
N ALA A 77 -9.98 3.86 -10.46
CA ALA A 77 -9.03 2.79 -10.77
C ALA A 77 -9.59 1.39 -10.43
N ALA A 78 -10.24 1.24 -9.28
CA ALA A 78 -10.84 -0.03 -8.86
C ALA A 78 -11.97 -0.45 -9.83
N ILE A 79 -12.89 0.46 -10.14
CA ILE A 79 -13.99 0.20 -11.08
C ILE A 79 -13.45 -0.11 -12.48
N SER A 80 -12.46 0.64 -12.97
CA SER A 80 -11.80 0.35 -14.24
C SER A 80 -11.20 -1.06 -14.27
N SER A 81 -10.56 -1.50 -13.18
CA SER A 81 -10.01 -2.86 -13.09
C SER A 81 -11.09 -3.95 -13.14
N TRP A 82 -12.24 -3.70 -12.53
CA TRP A 82 -13.35 -4.65 -12.53
C TRP A 82 -14.04 -4.70 -13.90
N VAL A 83 -14.16 -3.54 -14.56
CA VAL A 83 -14.70 -3.45 -15.92
C VAL A 83 -13.79 -4.16 -16.91
N GLU A 84 -12.48 -3.93 -16.87
CA GLU A 84 -11.50 -4.65 -17.71
C GLU A 84 -11.62 -6.16 -17.47
N ALA A 85 -11.57 -6.59 -16.21
CA ALA A 85 -11.63 -8.01 -15.89
C ALA A 85 -12.95 -8.66 -16.34
N ALA A 86 -14.08 -7.96 -16.22
CA ALA A 86 -15.39 -8.46 -16.63
C ALA A 86 -15.51 -8.57 -18.17
N ILE A 87 -15.09 -7.53 -18.90
CA ILE A 87 -15.07 -7.52 -20.36
C ILE A 87 -14.19 -8.66 -20.87
N GLU A 88 -12.96 -8.76 -20.35
CA GLU A 88 -12.01 -9.79 -20.78
C GLU A 88 -12.44 -11.19 -20.37
N ASN A 89 -13.08 -11.38 -19.22
CA ASN A 89 -13.63 -12.68 -18.85
C ASN A 89 -14.77 -13.11 -19.77
N TYR A 90 -15.57 -12.17 -20.27
CA TYR A 90 -16.66 -12.46 -21.20
C TYR A 90 -16.15 -12.80 -22.62
N PHE A 91 -15.28 -11.97 -23.18
CA PHE A 91 -14.80 -12.14 -24.56
C PHE A 91 -13.59 -13.08 -24.68
N PHE A 92 -12.74 -13.15 -23.65
CA PHE A 92 -11.46 -13.88 -23.65
C PHE A 92 -11.25 -14.73 -22.38
N PRO A 93 -12.18 -15.64 -22.02
CA PRO A 93 -12.14 -16.40 -20.76
C PRO A 93 -10.86 -17.24 -20.57
N GLY A 94 -10.23 -17.68 -21.66
CA GLY A 94 -8.95 -18.40 -21.63
C GLY A 94 -7.83 -17.57 -21.01
N MET A 95 -7.81 -16.24 -21.23
CA MET A 95 -6.82 -15.33 -20.64
C MET A 95 -6.99 -15.23 -19.12
N LYS A 96 -8.23 -15.28 -18.62
CA LYS A 96 -8.52 -15.26 -17.18
C LYS A 96 -8.34 -16.61 -16.48
N SER A 97 -7.94 -17.63 -17.22
CA SER A 97 -7.70 -18.99 -16.71
C SER A 97 -6.20 -19.30 -16.57
N VAL A 98 -5.31 -18.33 -16.81
CA VAL A 98 -3.85 -18.47 -16.65
C VAL A 98 -3.46 -18.38 -15.17
N PHE A 99 -3.90 -19.35 -14.38
CA PHE A 99 -3.85 -19.27 -12.92
C PHE A 99 -2.44 -19.14 -12.34
N TRP A 100 -1.42 -19.76 -12.93
CA TRP A 100 -0.05 -19.64 -12.41
C TRP A 100 0.44 -18.18 -12.36
N LEU A 101 0.06 -17.36 -13.35
CA LEU A 101 0.40 -15.94 -13.38
C LEU A 101 -0.39 -15.16 -12.31
N SER A 102 -1.66 -15.51 -12.09
CA SER A 102 -2.46 -14.95 -11.00
C SER A 102 -1.85 -15.25 -9.62
N HIS A 103 -1.33 -16.46 -9.41
CA HIS A 103 -0.63 -16.85 -8.18
C HIS A 103 0.68 -16.06 -7.98
N ILE A 104 1.40 -15.70 -9.06
CA ILE A 104 2.54 -14.77 -8.95
C ILE A 104 2.05 -13.41 -8.42
N GLY A 105 0.91 -12.92 -8.91
CA GLY A 105 0.25 -11.73 -8.37
C GLY A 105 -0.04 -11.84 -6.87
N VAL A 106 -0.55 -13.00 -6.41
CA VAL A 106 -0.77 -13.27 -4.98
C VAL A 106 0.53 -13.19 -4.19
N VAL A 107 1.61 -13.82 -4.68
CA VAL A 107 2.93 -13.76 -4.01
C VAL A 107 3.43 -12.32 -3.91
N ILE A 108 3.30 -11.53 -4.98
CA ILE A 108 3.67 -10.10 -4.98
C ILE A 108 2.84 -9.32 -3.95
N CYS A 109 1.52 -9.56 -3.89
CA CYS A 109 0.66 -8.95 -2.89
C CYS A 109 1.06 -9.33 -1.47
N ILE A 110 1.36 -10.60 -1.20
CA ILE A 110 1.79 -11.07 0.13
C ILE A 110 3.11 -10.40 0.54
N VAL A 111 4.09 -10.33 -0.37
CA VAL A 111 5.39 -9.69 -0.09
C VAL A 111 5.20 -8.19 0.18
N GLY A 112 4.41 -7.51 -0.64
CA GLY A 112 4.10 -6.08 -0.46
C GLY A 112 3.35 -5.82 0.85
N GLU A 113 2.38 -6.67 1.18
CA GLU A 113 1.62 -6.65 2.42
C GLU A 113 2.54 -6.82 3.64
N VAL A 114 3.37 -7.86 3.65
CA VAL A 114 4.31 -8.11 4.75
C VAL A 114 5.27 -6.94 4.92
N LEU A 115 5.87 -6.43 3.84
CA LEU A 115 6.80 -5.29 3.91
C LEU A 115 6.11 -4.05 4.48
N ARG A 116 4.87 -3.77 4.07
CA ARG A 116 4.10 -2.64 4.55
C ARG A 116 3.80 -2.75 6.04
N LYS A 117 3.35 -3.92 6.50
CA LYS A 117 3.04 -4.16 7.92
C LYS A 117 4.32 -4.10 8.76
N MET A 118 5.41 -4.70 8.29
CA MET A 118 6.71 -4.58 8.96
C MET A 118 7.15 -3.12 9.11
N ALA A 119 6.90 -2.27 8.12
CA ALA A 119 7.16 -0.82 8.23
C ALA A 119 6.32 -0.19 9.35
N MET A 120 5.01 -0.46 9.40
CA MET A 120 4.11 0.06 10.43
C MET A 120 4.49 -0.41 11.84
N PHE A 121 4.87 -1.68 12.00
CA PHE A 121 5.30 -2.24 13.29
C PHE A 121 6.70 -1.76 13.70
N THR A 122 7.58 -1.45 12.74
CA THR A 122 8.89 -0.88 13.03
C THR A 122 8.79 0.59 13.43
N ALA A 123 7.99 1.39 12.70
CA ALA A 123 7.85 2.82 12.95
C ALA A 123 6.91 3.14 14.12
N LYS A 124 5.93 2.27 14.42
CA LYS A 124 4.96 2.41 15.52
C LYS A 124 4.28 3.78 15.51
N THR A 125 4.45 4.57 16.58
CA THR A 125 3.87 5.91 16.74
C THR A 125 4.43 6.94 15.76
N ASN A 126 5.56 6.65 15.11
CA ASN A 126 6.14 7.48 14.05
C ASN A 126 5.52 7.20 12.67
N PHE A 127 4.70 6.16 12.53
CA PHE A 127 3.93 5.91 11.32
C PHE A 127 2.62 6.70 11.32
N ASN A 128 2.28 7.31 10.19
CA ASN A 128 0.99 7.94 9.96
C ASN A 128 0.55 7.74 8.50
N HIS A 129 -0.76 7.54 8.28
CA HIS A 129 -1.33 7.47 6.93
C HIS A 129 -1.32 8.81 6.19
N LEU A 130 -1.16 9.93 6.91
CA LEU A 130 -1.01 11.28 6.36
C LEU A 130 0.41 11.78 6.53
N VAL A 131 0.94 12.44 5.50
CA VAL A 131 2.24 13.13 5.59
C VAL A 131 2.14 14.20 6.68
N GLN A 132 3.03 14.14 7.66
CA GLN A 132 3.06 15.10 8.76
C GLN A 132 3.83 16.35 8.33
N THR A 133 3.21 17.52 8.49
CA THR A 133 3.82 18.82 8.16
C THR A 133 4.40 19.54 9.38
N VAL A 134 4.09 19.05 10.59
CA VAL A 134 4.59 19.57 11.87
C VAL A 134 5.19 18.43 12.68
N LYS A 135 6.35 18.66 13.30
CA LYS A 135 7.03 17.67 14.15
C LYS A 135 6.36 17.60 15.53
N SER A 136 5.85 16.42 15.89
CA SER A 136 5.45 16.11 17.26
C SER A 136 6.69 15.89 18.15
N PRO A 137 6.66 16.23 19.46
CA PRO A 137 7.75 15.95 20.39
C PRO A 137 8.17 14.48 20.42
N ASP A 138 7.21 13.57 20.24
CA ASP A 138 7.43 12.11 20.25
C ASP A 138 7.89 11.57 18.88
N HIS A 139 8.01 12.42 17.85
CA HIS A 139 8.38 12.01 16.50
C HIS A 139 9.91 11.84 16.38
N ASN A 140 10.33 10.59 16.26
CA ASN A 140 11.71 10.16 16.15
C ASN A 140 12.01 9.60 14.76
N LEU A 141 13.24 9.79 14.29
CA LEU A 141 13.71 9.24 13.03
C LEU A 141 13.96 7.74 13.16
N VAL A 142 13.32 6.94 12.32
CA VAL A 142 13.44 5.47 12.31
C VAL A 142 14.32 5.02 11.15
N THR A 143 15.44 4.37 11.46
CA THR A 143 16.45 3.91 10.47
C THR A 143 16.84 2.44 10.62
N HIS A 144 16.19 1.69 11.51
CA HIS A 144 16.44 0.27 11.77
C HIS A 144 15.33 -0.62 11.19
N GLY A 145 15.51 -1.94 11.25
CA GLY A 145 14.54 -2.89 10.70
C GLY A 145 14.40 -2.74 9.18
N VAL A 146 13.18 -2.77 8.67
CA VAL A 146 12.93 -2.60 7.22
C VAL A 146 13.32 -1.22 6.69
N TYR A 147 13.47 -0.21 7.56
CA TYR A 147 13.98 1.10 7.19
C TYR A 147 15.49 1.08 6.88
N HIS A 148 16.24 0.06 7.31
CA HIS A 148 17.62 -0.09 6.86
C HIS A 148 17.73 -0.50 5.38
N LEU A 149 16.69 -1.13 4.83
CA LEU A 149 16.66 -1.61 3.44
C LEU A 149 16.28 -0.50 2.46
N CYS A 150 15.31 0.32 2.83
CA CYS A 150 14.86 1.46 2.05
C CYS A 150 14.20 2.51 2.96
N ARG A 151 14.17 3.77 2.53
CA ARG A 151 13.64 4.86 3.35
C ARG A 151 12.12 4.85 3.49
N HIS A 152 11.42 4.29 2.50
CA HIS A 152 9.95 4.29 2.42
C HIS A 152 9.35 2.89 2.26
N PRO A 153 9.64 1.93 3.16
CA PRO A 153 9.23 0.54 3.00
C PRO A 153 7.70 0.36 2.94
N SER A 154 6.93 1.21 3.63
CA SER A 154 5.46 1.16 3.54
C SER A 154 4.92 1.51 2.16
N TYR A 155 5.60 2.41 1.44
CA TYR A 155 5.23 2.84 0.09
C TYR A 155 5.68 1.82 -0.95
N VAL A 156 6.88 1.24 -0.77
CA VAL A 156 7.32 0.10 -1.57
C VAL A 156 6.35 -1.07 -1.47
N GLY A 157 5.96 -1.42 -0.24
CA GLY A 157 4.98 -2.49 0.00
C GLY A 157 3.63 -2.22 -0.65
N TRP A 158 3.11 -1.01 -0.50
CA TRP A 158 1.84 -0.61 -1.13
C TRP A 158 1.92 -0.60 -2.66
N PHE A 159 3.00 -0.07 -3.24
CA PHE A 159 3.21 -0.04 -4.68
C PHE A 159 3.18 -1.44 -5.29
N TYR A 160 3.97 -2.38 -4.75
CA TYR A 160 3.97 -3.74 -5.28
C TYR A 160 2.67 -4.46 -5.01
N TRP A 161 2.04 -4.24 -3.85
CA TRP A 161 0.72 -4.78 -3.57
C TRP A 161 -0.32 -4.33 -4.61
N SER A 162 -0.37 -3.03 -4.94
CA SER A 162 -1.36 -2.50 -5.88
C SER A 162 -1.17 -3.07 -7.28
N VAL A 163 0.08 -3.15 -7.77
CA VAL A 163 0.40 -3.79 -9.06
C VAL A 163 0.07 -5.29 -9.03
N GLY A 164 0.41 -5.97 -7.92
CA GLY A 164 0.10 -7.39 -7.70
C GLY A 164 -1.39 -7.69 -7.85
N THR A 165 -2.28 -6.81 -7.36
CA THR A 165 -3.73 -7.02 -7.50
C THR A 165 -4.20 -7.10 -8.96
N GLN A 166 -3.55 -6.37 -9.86
CA GLN A 166 -3.88 -6.37 -11.28
C GLN A 166 -3.29 -7.60 -11.99
N ILE A 167 -2.15 -8.10 -11.51
CA ILE A 167 -1.59 -9.39 -11.95
C ILE A 167 -2.50 -10.54 -11.49
N ILE A 168 -3.07 -10.49 -10.28
CA ILE A 168 -4.06 -11.48 -9.82
C ILE A 168 -5.24 -11.52 -10.78
N LEU A 169 -5.79 -10.35 -11.15
CA LEU A 169 -6.90 -10.25 -12.10
C LEU A 169 -6.52 -10.52 -13.56
N LEU A 170 -5.23 -10.72 -13.85
CA LEU A 170 -4.72 -10.93 -15.21
C LEU A 170 -5.14 -9.78 -16.14
N ASN A 171 -5.09 -8.54 -15.65
CA ASN A 171 -5.52 -7.32 -16.35
C ASN A 171 -4.31 -6.64 -17.02
N PRO A 172 -4.01 -6.88 -18.31
CA PRO A 172 -2.83 -6.32 -18.95
C PRO A 172 -2.82 -4.79 -18.98
N ILE A 173 -3.98 -4.15 -19.16
CA ILE A 173 -4.07 -2.69 -19.26
C ILE A 173 -3.96 -2.08 -17.86
N CYS A 174 -4.74 -2.55 -16.89
CA CYS A 174 -4.68 -2.03 -15.53
C CYS A 174 -3.33 -2.29 -14.85
N VAL A 175 -2.59 -3.38 -15.16
CA VAL A 175 -1.22 -3.56 -14.63
C VAL A 175 -0.33 -2.36 -15.01
N LEU A 176 -0.37 -1.91 -16.27
CA LEU A 176 0.42 -0.77 -16.72
C LEU A 176 -0.05 0.53 -16.06
N ILE A 177 -1.37 0.77 -16.05
CA ILE A 177 -1.96 1.98 -15.47
C ILE A 177 -1.66 2.07 -13.96
N TYR A 178 -1.89 0.99 -13.20
CA TYR A 178 -1.64 0.97 -11.76
C TYR A 178 -0.16 1.18 -11.46
N THR A 179 0.74 0.60 -12.26
CA THR A 179 2.18 0.81 -12.12
C THR A 179 2.53 2.29 -12.29
N LEU A 180 2.13 2.92 -13.40
CA LEU A 180 2.49 4.31 -13.70
C LEU A 180 1.85 5.30 -12.71
N VAL A 181 0.56 5.12 -12.41
CA VAL A 181 -0.18 6.01 -11.50
C VAL A 181 0.33 5.88 -10.08
N SER A 182 0.51 4.65 -9.57
CA SER A 182 1.06 4.44 -8.22
C SER A 182 2.49 4.96 -8.12
N TRP A 183 3.31 4.76 -9.16
CA TRP A 183 4.67 5.28 -9.19
C TRP A 183 4.70 6.81 -9.11
N SER A 184 3.90 7.50 -9.94
CA SER A 184 3.82 8.97 -9.93
C SER A 184 3.31 9.48 -8.57
N PHE A 185 2.27 8.84 -8.02
CA PHE A 185 1.72 9.20 -6.72
C PHE A 185 2.78 9.10 -5.61
N PHE A 186 3.52 7.98 -5.55
CA PHE A 186 4.55 7.82 -4.53
C PHE A 186 5.76 8.71 -4.76
N ARG A 187 6.12 9.04 -6.01
CA ARG A 187 7.19 10.00 -6.30
C ARG A 187 6.87 11.35 -5.68
N ASP A 188 5.68 11.87 -5.95
CA ASP A 188 5.28 13.21 -5.51
C ASP A 188 5.11 13.24 -3.98
N ARG A 189 4.56 12.16 -3.41
CA ARG A 189 4.38 12.00 -1.97
C ARG A 189 5.72 11.88 -1.22
N ILE A 190 6.64 11.05 -1.71
CA ILE A 190 7.98 10.88 -1.12
C ILE A 190 8.73 12.21 -1.18
N PHE A 191 8.66 12.94 -2.29
CA PHE A 191 9.29 14.25 -2.41
C PHE A 191 8.80 15.21 -1.32
N ALA A 192 7.47 15.37 -1.20
CA ALA A 192 6.89 16.25 -0.20
C ALA A 192 7.22 15.81 1.24
N GLU A 193 7.16 14.51 1.53
CA GLU A 193 7.46 13.99 2.86
C GLU A 193 8.93 14.16 3.24
N GLU A 194 9.87 13.93 2.32
CA GLU A 194 11.30 14.11 2.60
C GLU A 194 11.67 15.58 2.84
N MET A 195 10.96 16.55 2.24
CA MET A 195 11.11 17.97 2.59
C MET A 195 10.81 18.21 4.07
N PHE A 196 9.72 17.64 4.59
CA PHE A 196 9.37 17.77 6.00
C PHE A 196 10.31 16.95 6.91
N LEU A 197 10.72 15.75 6.52
CA LEU A 197 11.65 14.95 7.30
C LEU A 197 13.02 15.64 7.44
N ILE A 198 13.49 16.32 6.40
CA ILE A 198 14.71 17.14 6.49
C ILE A 198 14.49 18.35 7.41
N SER A 199 13.35 19.02 7.36
CA SER A 199 13.08 20.13 8.30
C SER A 199 12.96 19.65 9.77
N PHE A 200 12.51 18.41 9.99
CA PHE A 200 12.33 17.83 11.32
C PHE A 200 13.63 17.29 11.94
N PHE A 201 14.51 16.71 11.13
CA PHE A 201 15.68 15.94 11.60
C PHE A 201 17.02 16.45 11.05
N GLY A 202 17.01 17.40 10.11
CA GLY A 202 18.20 18.04 9.58
C GLY A 202 19.22 17.05 9.03
N THR A 203 20.47 17.17 9.50
CA THR A 203 21.62 16.35 9.06
C THR A 203 21.41 14.86 9.29
N GLN A 204 20.66 14.45 10.32
CA GLN A 204 20.38 13.03 10.57
C GLN A 204 19.65 12.38 9.41
N TYR A 205 18.70 13.09 8.79
CA TYR A 205 17.98 12.59 7.62
C TYR A 205 18.87 12.62 6.37
N LEU A 206 19.67 13.68 6.19
CA LEU A 206 20.61 13.77 5.07
C LEU A 206 21.62 12.62 5.07
N ASP A 207 22.17 12.30 6.24
CA ASP A 207 23.11 11.16 6.39
C ASP A 207 22.43 9.82 6.18
N TYR A 208 21.14 9.72 6.48
CA TYR A 208 20.35 8.55 6.16
C TYR A 208 20.09 8.42 4.65
N GLN A 209 19.78 9.52 3.95
CA GLN A 209 19.63 9.55 2.49
C GLN A 209 20.90 9.13 1.74
N LYS A 210 22.09 9.45 2.27
CA LYS A 210 23.39 9.00 1.73
C LYS A 210 23.55 7.48 1.72
N ARG A 211 23.00 6.80 2.73
CA ARG A 211 23.24 5.38 2.98
C ARG A 211 22.14 4.47 2.43
N VAL A 212 20.90 4.96 2.38
CA VAL A 212 19.72 4.13 2.10
C VAL A 212 18.87 4.81 1.04
N GLY A 213 18.54 4.11 -0.05
CA GLY A 213 17.69 4.60 -1.14
C GLY A 213 16.19 4.63 -0.78
N THR A 214 15.35 5.26 -1.60
CA THR A 214 13.89 5.33 -1.37
C THR A 214 13.22 3.95 -1.41
N GLY A 215 13.74 3.04 -2.24
CA GLY A 215 13.24 1.68 -2.46
C GLY A 215 12.40 1.50 -3.71
N LEU A 216 11.87 2.59 -4.29
CA LEU A 216 11.17 2.56 -5.57
C LEU A 216 12.10 2.96 -6.72
N PRO A 217 12.04 2.26 -7.87
CA PRO A 217 12.95 2.53 -8.98
C PRO A 217 12.75 3.95 -9.50
N PHE A 218 13.86 4.64 -9.84
CA PHE A 218 13.85 5.99 -10.41
C PHE A 218 13.24 7.10 -9.52
N ILE A 219 12.95 6.85 -8.24
CA ILE A 219 12.50 7.88 -7.29
C ILE A 219 13.66 8.27 -6.39
N LYS A 220 14.20 9.48 -6.56
CA LYS A 220 15.34 9.97 -5.75
C LYS A 220 14.93 10.55 -4.40
N GLY A 221 13.68 11.02 -4.28
CA GLY A 221 13.20 11.78 -3.14
C GLY A 221 13.57 13.26 -3.21
N TYR A 222 13.64 13.95 -2.08
CA TYR A 222 14.00 15.37 -2.02
C TYR A 222 15.48 15.55 -1.65
N ILE A 223 16.24 16.20 -2.53
CA ILE A 223 17.66 16.50 -2.32
C ILE A 223 17.80 18.03 -2.36
N PRO A 224 18.10 18.69 -1.22
CA PRO A 224 18.32 20.14 -1.19
C PRO A 224 19.52 20.52 -2.07
N GLU A 225 19.44 21.65 -2.77
CA GLU A 225 20.50 22.11 -3.70
C GLU A 225 21.86 22.35 -3.01
N ASP A 226 21.85 22.69 -1.72
CA ASP A 226 23.06 22.94 -0.92
C ASP A 226 23.47 21.76 -0.03
N ALA A 227 22.78 20.60 -0.09
CA ALA A 227 23.00 19.48 0.82
C ALA A 227 24.40 18.84 0.73
N TRP A 228 25.18 19.19 -0.30
CA TRP A 228 26.49 18.62 -0.61
C TRP A 228 27.61 19.67 -0.71
N ARG A 229 27.33 20.94 -0.41
CA ARG A 229 28.28 22.06 -0.60
C ARG A 229 29.16 22.36 0.62
N SER A 230 29.13 21.55 1.66
CA SER A 230 29.94 21.75 2.87
C SER A 230 30.93 20.61 3.11
N HIS A 231 31.92 20.49 2.23
CA HIS A 231 33.24 19.92 2.53
C HIS A 231 34.31 20.81 1.90
#